data_AF-A0A538MNK1-F1
#
_entry.id   AF-A0A538MNK1-F1
#
_cell.length_a   1.000
_cell.length_b   1.000
_cell.length_c   1.000
_cell.angle_alpha   90.00
_cell.angle_beta   90.00
_cell.angle_gamma   90.00
#
_symmetry.space_group_name_H-M   'P 1'
#
loop_
_entity.id
_entity.type
_entity.pdbx_description
1 polymer ?
#
loop_
_entity_poly.entity_id
_entity_poly.type
_entity_poly.pdbx_seq_one_letter_code
_entity_poly.pdbx_strand_id
1 'polypeptide(L)' 'MKTIDEIKAEIERATERRAELWHVLSQGHDSEAATEVKELEDRIRSLWDEERMLRAHLRFGDRDEIIKRARHEERLARAA' A
#
# COMPACT_ATOMS: atom_id res chain seq x y z
N MET A 1 -0.94 14.55 3.91
CA MET A 1 -1.03 13.45 2.93
C MET A 1 0.38 13.19 2.45
N LYS A 2 0.87 11.96 2.57
CA LYS A 2 2.23 11.62 2.10
C LYS A 2 2.26 11.70 0.58
N THR A 3 3.39 12.09 0.03
CA THR A 3 3.67 12.06 -1.41
C THR A 3 4.02 10.64 -1.85
N ILE A 4 3.91 10.35 -3.15
CA ILE A 4 4.32 9.05 -3.71
C ILE A 4 5.77 8.72 -3.35
N ASP A 5 6.66 9.72 -3.40
CA ASP A 5 8.08 9.52 -3.13
C ASP A 5 8.35 9.22 -1.65
N GLU A 6 7.62 9.86 -0.73
CA GLU A 6 7.67 9.53 0.70
C GLU A 6 7.16 8.11 0.98
N ILE A 7 6.08 7.69 0.33
CA ILE A 7 5.54 6.32 0.48
C ILE A 7 6.54 5.29 -0.03
N LYS A 8 7.16 5.53 -1.19
CA LYS A 8 8.22 4.65 -1.72
C LYS A 8 9.41 4.56 -0.79
N ALA A 9 9.88 5.69 -0.27
CA ALA A 9 11.00 5.72 0.67
C ALA A 9 10.66 4.98 1.98
N GLU A 10 9.41 5.02 2.44
CA GLU A 10 8.96 4.21 3.58
C GLU A 10 8.90 2.72 3.28
N ILE A 11 8.43 2.33 2.08
CA ILE A 11 8.43 0.92 1.66
C ILE A 11 9.86 0.38 1.60
N GLU A 12 10.80 1.17 1.07
CA GLU A 12 12.20 0.78 0.97
C GLU A 12 12.81 0.56 2.36
N ARG A 13 12.65 1.54 3.28
CA ARG A 13 13.10 1.40 4.68
C ARG A 13 12.47 0.22 5.40
N ALA A 14 11.16 0.01 5.24
CA ALA A 14 10.47 -1.11 5.86
C ALA A 14 10.93 -2.46 5.28
N THR A 15 11.24 -2.50 3.99
CA THR A 15 11.75 -3.71 3.32
C THR A 15 13.17 -4.04 3.75
N GLU A 16 14.03 -3.03 3.89
CA GLU A 16 15.39 -3.18 4.40
C GLU A 16 15.38 -3.70 5.84
N ARG A 17 14.57 -3.08 6.71
CA ARG A 17 14.41 -3.54 8.09
C ARG A 17 13.90 -4.99 8.18
N ARG A 18 12.94 -5.35 7.32
CA ARG A 18 12.46 -6.73 7.26
C ARG A 18 13.57 -7.70 6.87
N ALA A 19 14.45 -7.33 5.93
CA ALA A 19 15.58 -8.15 5.54
C ALA A 19 16.58 -8.34 6.68
N GLU A 20 16.89 -7.29 7.45
CA GLU A 20 17.72 -7.39 8.67
C GLU A 20 17.14 -8.40 9.67
N LEU A 21 15.84 -8.34 9.92
CA LEU A 21 15.17 -9.25 10.85
C LEU A 21 15.17 -10.69 10.35
N TRP A 22 15.05 -10.92 9.04
CA TRP A 22 15.23 -12.25 8.46
C TRP A 22 16.65 -12.79 8.67
N HIS A 23 17.67 -11.94 8.62
CA HIS A 23 19.02 -12.33 9.00
C HIS A 23 19.10 -12.72 10.48
N VAL A 24 18.46 -11.97 11.39
CA VAL A 24 18.41 -12.32 12.82
C VAL A 24 17.71 -13.67 13.04
N LEU A 25 16.54 -13.86 12.43
CA LEU A 25 15.77 -15.12 12.51
C LEU A 25 16.51 -16.33 11.91
N SER A 26 17.47 -16.10 11.01
CA SER A 26 18.32 -17.17 10.48
C SER A 26 19.33 -17.69 11.51
N GLN A 27 19.69 -16.88 12.51
CA GLN A 27 20.67 -17.24 13.54
C GLN A 27 20.05 -17.97 14.74
N GLY A 28 18.73 -17.96 14.86
CA GLY A 28 18.02 -18.62 15.95
C GLY A 28 16.55 -18.23 16.02
N HIS A 29 15.80 -18.88 16.91
CA HIS A 29 14.41 -18.53 17.14
C HIS A 29 14.31 -17.26 18.00
N ASP A 30 13.77 -16.20 17.41
CA ASP A 30 13.45 -14.95 18.07
C ASP A 30 11.98 -14.57 17.79
N SER A 31 11.15 -14.64 18.83
CA SER A 31 9.71 -14.34 18.74
C SER A 31 9.42 -12.84 18.57
N GLU A 32 10.29 -11.97 19.07
CA GLU A 32 10.14 -10.52 18.92
C GLU A 32 10.45 -10.13 17.48
N ALA A 33 11.56 -10.63 16.93
CA ALA A 33 11.91 -10.42 15.52
C ALA A 33 10.83 -10.96 14.57
N ALA A 34 10.24 -12.11 14.88
CA ALA A 34 9.13 -12.66 14.08
C ALA A 34 7.87 -11.78 14.12
N THR A 35 7.59 -11.16 15.27
CA THR A 35 6.46 -10.23 15.43
C THR A 35 6.71 -8.94 14.65
N GLU A 36 7.92 -8.37 14.76
CA GLU A 36 8.31 -7.16 14.03
C GLU A 36 8.27 -7.38 12.51
N VAL A 37 8.73 -8.54 12.00
CA VAL A 37 8.60 -8.90 10.57
C VAL A 37 7.14 -8.84 10.13
N LYS A 38 6.22 -9.41 10.91
CA LYS A 38 4.79 -9.41 10.58
C LYS A 38 4.22 -7.99 10.55
N GLU A 39 4.57 -7.16 11.53
CA GLU A 39 4.15 -5.76 11.58
C GLU A 39 4.68 -4.97 10.37
N LEU A 40 5.93 -5.20 9.97
CA LEU A 40 6.52 -4.60 8.78
C LEU A 40 5.83 -5.05 7.50
N GLU A 41 5.44 -6.31 7.39
CA GLU A 41 4.68 -6.81 6.23
C GLU A 41 3.31 -6.15 6.11
N ASP A 42 2.59 -6.00 7.22
CA ASP A 42 1.31 -5.31 7.24
C ASP A 42 1.47 -3.79 6.97
N ARG A 43 2.57 -3.19 7.44
CA ARG A 43 2.91 -1.80 7.13
C ARG A 43 3.23 -1.59 5.66
N ILE A 44 4.06 -2.46 5.06
CA ILE A 44 4.41 -2.42 3.63
C ILE A 44 3.13 -2.55 2.79
N ARG A 45 2.24 -3.49 3.15
CA ARG A 45 0.96 -3.66 2.45
C ARG A 45 0.11 -2.39 2.50
N SER A 46 0.00 -1.79 3.68
CA SER A 46 -0.75 -0.53 3.88
C SER A 46 -0.17 0.63 3.07
N LEU A 47 1.16 0.71 2.97
CA LEU A 47 1.85 1.72 2.17
C LEU A 47 1.60 1.55 0.67
N TRP A 48 1.61 0.31 0.17
CA TRP A 48 1.22 0.04 -1.22
C TRP A 48 -0.25 0.39 -1.49
N ASP A 49 -1.15 0.15 -0.53
CA ASP A 49 -2.55 0.57 -0.65
C ASP A 49 -2.68 2.10 -0.70
N GLU A 50 -1.93 2.81 0.14
CA GLU A 50 -1.88 4.27 0.15
C GLU A 50 -1.34 4.82 -1.18
N GLU A 51 -0.25 4.26 -1.72
CA GLU A 51 0.29 4.66 -3.02
C GLU A 51 -0.72 4.42 -4.14
N ARG A 52 -1.40 3.26 -4.15
CA ARG A 52 -2.41 2.92 -5.16
C ARG A 52 -3.58 3.89 -5.11
N MET A 53 -4.06 4.22 -3.91
CA MET A 53 -5.13 5.20 -3.72
C MET A 53 -4.71 6.59 -4.19
N LEU A 54 -3.51 7.03 -3.83
CA LEU A 54 -2.98 8.33 -4.25
C LEU A 54 -2.79 8.41 -5.77
N ARG A 55 -2.27 7.36 -6.41
CA ARG A 55 -2.15 7.27 -7.87
C ARG A 55 -3.51 7.29 -8.56
N ALA A 56 -4.50 6.58 -8.02
CA ALA A 56 -5.86 6.61 -8.55
C ALA A 56 -6.45 8.01 -8.46
N HIS A 57 -6.27 8.70 -7.32
CA HIS A 57 -6.71 10.07 -7.13
C HIS A 57 -6.01 11.05 -8.10
N LEU A 58 -4.69 10.95 -8.28
CA LEU A 58 -3.95 11.78 -9.24
C LEU A 58 -4.39 11.54 -10.70
N ARG A 59 -4.74 10.30 -11.05
CA ARG A 59 -5.12 9.94 -12.41
C ARG A 59 -6.58 10.26 -12.74
N PHE A 60 -7.48 10.11 -11.78
CA PHE A 60 -8.92 10.15 -12.03
C PHE A 60 -9.66 11.24 -11.24
N GLY A 61 -8.96 12.01 -10.40
CA GLY A 61 -9.56 13.03 -9.53
C GLY A 61 -10.14 12.46 -8.24
N ASP A 62 -10.96 13.26 -7.57
CA ASP A 62 -11.51 12.90 -6.26
C ASP A 62 -12.35 11.62 -6.31
N ARG A 63 -12.34 10.84 -5.23
CA ARG A 63 -12.99 9.51 -5.17
C ARG A 63 -14.46 9.56 -5.62
N ASP A 64 -15.14 10.67 -5.33
CA ASP A 64 -16.52 10.89 -5.73
C ASP A 64 -16.69 11.10 -7.25
N GLU A 65 -15.72 11.71 -7.92
CA GLU A 65 -15.74 11.86 -9.39
C GLU A 65 -15.50 10.51 -10.08
N ILE A 66 -14.65 9.66 -9.49
CA ILE A 66 -14.43 8.27 -9.95
C ILE A 66 -15.73 7.45 -9.84
N ILE A 67 -16.40 7.51 -8.67
CA ILE A 67 -17.67 6.80 -8.43
C ILE A 67 -18.80 7.35 -9.32
N LYS A 68 -18.89 8.67 -9.47
CA LYS A 68 -19.88 9.30 -10.36
C LYS A 68 -19.70 8.84 -11.81
N ARG A 69 -18.46 8.81 -12.32
CA ARG A 69 -18.16 8.36 -13.68
C ARG A 69 -18.49 6.88 -13.88
N ALA A 70 -18.08 6.01 -12.95
CA ALA A 70 -18.38 4.58 -13.02
C ALA A 70 -19.89 4.32 -13.01
N ARG A 71 -20.66 5.01 -12.15
CA ARG A 71 -22.13 4.92 -12.13
C ARG A 71 -22.79 5.49 -13.38
N HIS A 72 -22.20 6.51 -13.99
CA HIS A 72 -22.70 7.09 -15.23
C HIS A 72 -22.53 6.13 -16.42
N GLU A 73 -21.36 5.48 -16.52
CA GLU A 73 -21.09 4.43 -17.50
C GLU A 73 -22.01 3.19 -17.30
N GLU A 74 -22.29 2.80 -16.06
CA GLU A 74 -23.24 1.71 -15.73
C GLU A 74 -24.69 2.01 -16.18
N ARG A 75 -25.13 3.28 -16.12
CA ARG A 75 -26.46 3.67 -16.61
C ARG A 75 -26.57 3.67 -18.13
N LEU A 76 -25.51 4.07 -18.84
CA LEU A 76 -25.47 4.07 -20.31
C LEU A 76 -25.50 2.64 -20.87
N ALA A 77 -24.79 1.69 -20.24
CA ALA A 77 -24.77 0.29 -20.65
C ALA A 77 -26.11 -0.46 -20.42
N ARG A 78 -26.97 0.02 -19.50
CA ARG A 78 -28.31 -0.54 -19.28
C ARG A 78 -29.39 0.06 -20.20
N ALA A 79 -29.09 1.17 -20.87
CA ALA A 79 -30.03 1.89 -21.73
C ALA A 79 -29.79 1.63 -23.23
N ALA A 80 -28.81 0.80 -23.57
CA ALA A 80 -28.50 0.30 -24.92
C ALA A 80 -28.89 -1.18 -25.02
#